data_AF-A0A6A6ZBK5-F1
#
_entry.id   AF-A0A6A6ZBK5-F1
#
_cell.length_a   1.000
_cell.length_b   1.000
_cell.length_c   1.000
_cell.angle_alpha   90.00
_cell.angle_beta   90.00
_cell.angle_gamma   90.00
#
_symmetry.space_group_name_H-M   'P 1'
#
loop_
_entity.id
_entity.type
_entity.pdbx_description
1 polymer ?
#
loop_
_entity_poly.entity_id
_entity_poly.type
_entity_poly.pdbx_seq_one_letter_code
_entity_poly.pdbx_strand_id
1 'polypeptide(L)'
;MTTLTANELSDLCTMCNEAGALTCGGCGSIRYRGKGCQKLGLPLHKLLCKTVNDFHEDMRPISIRTRAIYFGDDKPESRFIWLAITEESPGVLVMNLFPLTPDEEPANFVVMKDFDDSRVLGRPLGKAIRIMSSGRKRDDGSYEGIGQRPKSWEKIDKDIISRGYRSNEEDKVECLEVNCLGDQVVLNRPPVYEVGVGRSAFPKDLSPHEHGQLSARAGVPLIILDCSCSQSWTHLKYRDGKHRHENQFCPSLTRNPFPTPTTKGRPPTEPMATLIQDEPHYHGSFLVARADKKQLSPLDFASTMAYIDEIALAYAAAMNVHNSDYDPEALYARLTKESF
;
A
#
# COMPACT_ATOMS: atom_id res chain seq x y z
N MET A 1 -13.14 13.85 -8.16
CA MET A 1 -12.94 12.56 -8.85
C MET A 1 -14.29 11.87 -8.92
N THR A 2 -14.72 11.44 -10.10
CA THR A 2 -16.01 10.76 -10.26
C THR A 2 -15.88 9.30 -9.78
N THR A 3 -16.69 8.90 -8.82
CA THR A 3 -16.70 7.52 -8.30
C THR A 3 -17.34 6.59 -9.33
N LEU A 4 -16.57 5.64 -9.87
CA LEU A 4 -17.09 4.59 -10.75
C LEU A 4 -17.98 3.63 -9.95
N THR A 5 -19.08 3.22 -10.56
CA THR A 5 -19.96 2.16 -10.06
C THR A 5 -19.30 0.79 -10.15
N ALA A 6 -19.77 -0.18 -9.38
CA ALA A 6 -19.27 -1.56 -9.43
C ALA A 6 -19.39 -2.19 -10.84
N ASN A 7 -20.44 -1.81 -11.59
CA ASN A 7 -20.63 -2.27 -12.97
C ASN A 7 -19.58 -1.68 -13.91
N GLU A 8 -19.32 -0.38 -13.83
CA GLU A 8 -18.27 0.27 -14.64
C GLU A 8 -16.87 -0.30 -14.34
N LEU A 9 -16.59 -0.61 -13.07
CA LEU A 9 -15.33 -1.27 -12.69
C LEU A 9 -15.20 -2.68 -13.27
N SER A 10 -16.31 -3.40 -13.45
CA SER A 10 -16.32 -4.74 -14.06
C SER A 10 -16.08 -4.73 -15.57
N ASP A 11 -16.29 -3.58 -16.22
CA ASP A 11 -16.02 -3.39 -17.65
C ASP A 11 -14.56 -3.03 -17.95
N LEU A 12 -13.74 -2.74 -16.92
CA LEU A 12 -12.33 -2.39 -17.10
C LEU A 12 -11.45 -3.62 -17.34
N CYS A 13 -10.32 -3.39 -18.02
CA CYS A 13 -9.25 -4.36 -18.11
C CYS A 13 -8.71 -4.70 -16.72
N THR A 14 -8.44 -5.97 -16.44
CA THR A 14 -7.86 -6.40 -15.15
C THR A 14 -6.38 -6.06 -15.01
N MET A 15 -5.72 -5.67 -16.09
CA MET A 15 -4.28 -5.35 -16.11
C MET A 15 -3.97 -3.86 -16.31
N CYS A 16 -4.97 -3.00 -16.54
CA CYS A 16 -4.80 -1.56 -16.70
C CYS A 16 -6.14 -0.83 -16.49
N ASN A 17 -6.14 0.51 -16.46
CA ASN A 17 -7.36 1.32 -16.24
C ASN A 17 -8.21 1.61 -17.49
N GLU A 18 -7.85 1.04 -18.63
CA GLU A 18 -8.63 1.15 -19.85
C GLU A 18 -9.79 0.14 -19.90
N ALA A 19 -10.80 0.41 -20.73
CA ALA A 19 -11.93 -0.48 -20.96
C ALA A 19 -11.48 -1.85 -21.51
N GLY A 20 -12.13 -2.91 -21.04
CA GLY A 20 -11.84 -4.28 -21.42
C GLY A 20 -12.68 -4.74 -22.62
N ALA A 21 -12.06 -4.84 -23.80
CA ALA A 21 -12.72 -5.29 -25.03
C ALA A 21 -12.73 -6.82 -25.21
N LEU A 22 -11.84 -7.55 -24.54
CA LEU A 22 -11.72 -9.00 -24.62
C LEU A 22 -12.07 -9.66 -23.29
N THR A 23 -12.95 -10.65 -23.31
CA THR A 23 -13.20 -11.53 -22.16
C THR A 23 -12.32 -12.78 -22.23
N CYS A 24 -12.01 -13.38 -21.08
CA CYS A 24 -11.40 -14.70 -21.10
C CYS A 24 -12.37 -15.74 -21.66
N GLY A 25 -11.97 -16.45 -22.72
CA GLY A 25 -12.79 -17.51 -23.31
C GLY A 25 -13.03 -18.73 -22.41
N GLY A 26 -12.25 -18.89 -21.32
CA GLY A 26 -12.43 -19.98 -20.37
C GLY A 26 -13.55 -19.73 -19.36
N CYS A 27 -13.49 -18.61 -18.63
CA CYS A 27 -14.42 -18.31 -17.55
C CYS A 27 -15.40 -17.17 -17.83
N GLY A 28 -15.19 -16.38 -18.90
CA GLY A 28 -15.99 -15.19 -19.21
C GLY A 28 -15.95 -14.05 -18.18
N SER A 29 -15.34 -14.27 -17.01
CA SER A 29 -15.51 -13.45 -15.80
C SER A 29 -14.43 -12.37 -15.62
N ILE A 30 -13.44 -12.33 -16.52
CA ILE A 30 -12.34 -11.36 -16.49
C ILE A 30 -12.22 -10.70 -17.85
N ARG A 31 -11.90 -9.40 -17.86
CA ARG A 31 -11.77 -8.60 -19.06
C ARG A 31 -10.37 -8.05 -19.24
N TYR A 32 -9.98 -7.87 -20.49
CA TYR A 32 -8.70 -7.33 -20.91
C TYR A 32 -8.93 -6.34 -22.04
N ARG A 33 -8.17 -5.24 -22.09
CA ARG A 33 -8.25 -4.32 -23.23
C ARG A 33 -7.82 -4.97 -24.56
N GLY A 34 -6.98 -6.00 -24.50
CA GLY A 34 -6.40 -6.65 -25.66
C GLY A 34 -5.53 -7.86 -25.31
N LYS A 35 -5.03 -8.58 -26.33
CA LYS A 35 -4.25 -9.82 -26.18
C LYS A 35 -2.97 -9.65 -25.36
N GLY A 36 -2.34 -8.48 -25.40
CA GLY A 36 -1.16 -8.17 -24.58
C GLY A 36 -1.47 -8.24 -23.08
N CYS A 37 -2.50 -7.51 -22.64
CA CYS A 37 -2.98 -7.57 -21.25
C CYS A 37 -3.48 -8.96 -20.86
N GLN A 38 -4.17 -9.66 -21.77
CA GLN A 38 -4.58 -11.04 -21.51
C GLN A 38 -3.37 -11.95 -21.27
N LYS A 39 -2.33 -11.88 -22.12
CA LYS A 39 -1.10 -12.67 -21.97
C LYS A 39 -0.38 -12.38 -20.66
N LEU A 40 -0.32 -11.10 -20.26
CA LEU A 40 0.26 -10.68 -18.98
C LEU A 40 -0.52 -11.22 -17.78
N GLY A 41 -1.85 -11.11 -17.81
CA GLY A 41 -2.73 -11.59 -16.73
C GLY A 41 -2.90 -13.12 -16.67
N LEU A 42 -2.60 -13.82 -17.77
CA LEU A 42 -2.90 -15.25 -17.93
C LEU A 42 -2.27 -16.16 -16.85
N PRO A 43 -1.01 -15.97 -16.41
CA PRO A 43 -0.40 -16.83 -15.39
C PRO A 43 -1.17 -16.83 -14.07
N LEU A 44 -1.45 -15.64 -13.53
CA LEU A 44 -2.21 -15.49 -12.29
C LEU A 44 -3.65 -15.93 -12.49
N HIS A 45 -4.25 -15.54 -13.62
CA HIS A 45 -5.63 -15.88 -13.94
C HIS A 45 -5.83 -17.40 -14.02
N LYS A 46 -4.90 -18.15 -14.62
CA LYS A 46 -4.99 -19.61 -14.80
C LYS A 46 -5.08 -20.38 -13.48
N LEU A 47 -4.59 -19.83 -12.37
CA LEU A 47 -4.68 -20.46 -11.05
C LEU A 47 -6.14 -20.72 -10.66
N LEU A 48 -7.05 -19.82 -11.05
CA LEU A 48 -8.46 -19.86 -10.66
C LEU A 48 -9.42 -19.96 -11.86
N CYS A 49 -8.94 -19.67 -13.08
CA CYS A 49 -9.76 -19.62 -14.29
C CYS A 49 -10.68 -20.83 -14.46
N LYS A 50 -10.14 -22.04 -14.25
CA LYS A 50 -10.88 -23.29 -14.42
C LYS A 50 -11.97 -23.48 -13.36
N THR A 51 -11.73 -23.00 -12.14
CA THR A 51 -12.63 -23.22 -10.99
C THR A 51 -13.72 -22.14 -10.88
N VAL A 52 -13.62 -21.04 -11.65
CA VAL A 52 -14.66 -19.99 -11.67
C VAL A 52 -16.01 -20.53 -12.11
N ASN A 53 -16.04 -21.39 -13.14
CA ASN A 53 -17.29 -21.93 -13.68
C ASN A 53 -17.97 -22.90 -12.70
N ASP A 54 -17.22 -23.47 -11.76
CA ASP A 54 -17.77 -24.29 -10.68
C ASP A 54 -18.34 -23.42 -9.53
N PHE A 55 -18.19 -22.09 -9.63
CA PHE A 55 -18.47 -21.13 -8.56
C PHE A 55 -19.37 -19.98 -9.02
N HIS A 56 -20.49 -20.34 -9.64
CA HIS A 56 -21.58 -19.44 -10.00
C HIS A 56 -22.46 -19.09 -8.79
N GLU A 57 -23.07 -17.91 -8.82
CA GLU A 57 -23.86 -17.36 -7.70
C GLU A 57 -25.10 -18.20 -7.37
N ASP A 58 -25.68 -18.86 -8.36
CA ASP A 58 -26.78 -19.83 -8.23
C ASP A 58 -26.36 -21.12 -7.53
N MET A 59 -25.06 -21.46 -7.55
CA MET A 59 -24.50 -22.58 -6.78
C MET A 59 -24.16 -22.19 -5.33
N ARG A 60 -24.43 -20.95 -4.91
CA ARG A 60 -24.24 -20.54 -3.52
C ARG A 60 -25.20 -21.32 -2.62
N PRO A 61 -24.71 -22.12 -1.64
CA PRO A 61 -25.57 -22.96 -0.82
C PRO A 61 -26.60 -22.17 0.00
N ILE A 62 -26.19 -21.02 0.55
CA ILE A 62 -27.01 -20.11 1.35
C ILE A 62 -26.54 -18.68 1.11
N SER A 63 -27.48 -17.72 1.11
CA SER A 63 -27.20 -16.32 0.77
C SER A 63 -26.13 -15.65 1.65
N ILE A 64 -25.94 -16.11 2.89
CA ILE A 64 -24.96 -15.58 3.85
C ILE A 64 -23.51 -16.01 3.56
N ARG A 65 -23.29 -16.99 2.67
CA ARG A 65 -21.94 -17.44 2.32
C ARG A 65 -21.32 -16.50 1.30
N THR A 66 -20.07 -16.12 1.55
CA THR A 66 -19.26 -15.27 0.69
C THR A 66 -18.29 -16.12 -0.13
N ARG A 67 -18.04 -15.73 -1.38
CA ARG A 67 -17.03 -16.41 -2.21
C ARG A 67 -15.64 -16.02 -1.73
N ALA A 68 -14.82 -17.00 -1.39
CA ALA A 68 -13.43 -16.81 -0.99
C ALA A 68 -12.48 -17.66 -1.84
N ILE A 69 -11.19 -17.31 -1.82
CA ILE A 69 -10.11 -18.12 -2.40
C ILE A 69 -9.37 -18.76 -1.22
N TYR A 70 -9.40 -20.09 -1.17
CA TYR A 70 -8.74 -20.87 -0.13
C TYR A 70 -7.37 -21.36 -0.61
N PHE A 71 -6.37 -21.19 0.24
CA PHE A 71 -5.00 -21.69 0.07
C PHE A 71 -4.78 -22.74 1.16
N GLY A 72 -5.00 -24.01 0.84
CA GLY A 72 -4.83 -25.10 1.81
C GLY A 72 -3.35 -25.43 2.05
N ASP A 73 -3.06 -25.95 3.24
CA ASP A 73 -1.73 -26.45 3.60
C ASP A 73 -1.42 -27.79 2.92
N ASP A 74 -2.47 -28.58 2.67
CA ASP A 74 -2.42 -29.92 2.10
C ASP A 74 -2.15 -29.93 0.59
N LYS A 75 -2.60 -28.88 -0.11
CA LYS A 75 -2.60 -28.82 -1.57
C LYS A 75 -1.95 -27.55 -2.10
N PRO A 76 -1.12 -27.64 -3.16
CA PRO A 76 -0.48 -26.47 -3.77
C PRO A 76 -1.46 -25.62 -4.60
N GLU A 77 -2.70 -26.04 -4.75
CA GLU A 77 -3.70 -25.40 -5.60
C GLU A 77 -4.62 -24.50 -4.80
N SER A 78 -4.79 -23.27 -5.25
CA SER A 78 -5.84 -22.39 -4.74
C SER A 78 -7.18 -22.75 -5.38
N ARG A 79 -8.26 -22.62 -4.61
CA ARG A 79 -9.61 -22.93 -5.10
C ARG A 79 -10.64 -21.96 -4.54
N PHE A 80 -11.73 -21.76 -5.27
CA PHE A 80 -12.88 -21.05 -4.72
C PHE A 80 -13.60 -21.91 -3.68
N ILE A 81 -14.13 -21.24 -2.66
CA ILE A 81 -14.97 -21.84 -1.63
C ILE A 81 -16.13 -20.90 -1.28
N TRP A 82 -17.24 -21.45 -0.79
CA TRP A 82 -18.35 -20.70 -0.20
C TRP A 82 -18.18 -20.66 1.31
N LEU A 83 -17.66 -19.55 1.79
CA LEU A 83 -17.26 -19.35 3.17
C LEU A 83 -18.39 -18.73 3.97
N ALA A 84 -18.79 -19.39 5.05
CA ALA A 84 -19.72 -18.79 6.02
C ALA A 84 -18.91 -17.91 6.96
N ILE A 85 -19.28 -16.63 7.04
CA ILE A 85 -18.64 -15.64 7.88
C ILE A 85 -19.68 -15.14 8.87
N THR A 86 -19.38 -15.25 10.16
CA THR A 86 -20.18 -14.72 11.26
C THR A 86 -19.35 -13.74 12.06
N GLU A 87 -19.92 -12.62 12.49
CA GLU A 87 -19.23 -11.68 13.38
C GLU A 87 -19.61 -12.01 14.82
N GLU A 88 -18.66 -12.51 15.61
CA GLU A 88 -18.90 -12.83 17.03
C GLU A 88 -18.85 -11.58 17.91
N SER A 89 -17.98 -10.62 17.57
CA SER A 89 -17.87 -9.32 18.21
C SER A 89 -17.36 -8.30 17.19
N PRO A 90 -17.49 -6.97 17.43
CA PRO A 90 -17.10 -5.96 16.46
C PRO A 90 -15.65 -6.13 15.96
N GLY A 91 -15.50 -6.48 14.67
CA GLY A 91 -14.21 -6.73 14.03
C GLY A 91 -13.63 -8.14 14.19
N VAL A 92 -14.28 -9.04 14.91
CA VAL A 92 -13.89 -10.46 15.04
C VAL A 92 -14.82 -11.31 14.19
N LEU A 93 -14.30 -11.74 13.05
CA LEU A 93 -15.00 -12.60 12.11
C LEU A 93 -14.62 -14.06 12.36
N VAL A 94 -15.61 -14.87 12.72
CA VAL A 94 -15.49 -16.32 12.77
C VAL A 94 -15.91 -16.91 11.45
N MET A 95 -15.08 -17.81 10.95
CA MET A 95 -15.27 -18.42 9.64
C MET A 95 -15.47 -19.90 9.81
N ASN A 96 -16.59 -20.38 9.27
CA ASN A 96 -16.87 -21.80 9.28
C ASN A 96 -16.38 -22.40 7.97
N LEU A 97 -15.21 -23.04 8.02
CA LEU A 97 -14.64 -23.77 6.89
C LEU A 97 -15.33 -25.11 6.63
N PHE A 98 -16.23 -25.57 7.52
CA PHE A 98 -16.97 -26.81 7.30
C PHE A 98 -17.80 -26.72 6.01
N PRO A 99 -17.64 -27.67 5.06
CA PRO A 99 -17.09 -29.04 5.21
C PRO A 99 -15.67 -29.26 4.65
N LEU A 100 -14.88 -28.21 4.40
CA LEU A 100 -13.58 -28.34 3.72
C LEU A 100 -12.57 -29.17 4.53
N THR A 101 -12.68 -29.12 5.86
CA THR A 101 -11.87 -29.88 6.79
C THR A 101 -12.81 -30.47 7.87
N PRO A 102 -13.42 -31.64 7.62
CA PRO A 102 -14.44 -32.23 8.49
C PRO A 102 -13.93 -32.51 9.91
N ASP A 103 -12.62 -32.71 10.04
CA ASP A 103 -11.93 -33.08 11.27
C ASP A 103 -11.26 -31.89 11.97
N GLU A 104 -11.34 -30.68 11.39
CA GLU A 104 -10.77 -29.48 12.01
C GLU A 104 -11.85 -28.70 12.73
N GLU A 105 -11.58 -28.32 13.98
CA GLU A 105 -12.40 -27.34 14.68
C GLU A 105 -12.45 -26.03 13.88
N PRO A 106 -13.55 -25.25 13.97
CA PRO A 106 -13.63 -23.93 13.35
C PRO A 106 -12.38 -23.12 13.68
N ALA A 107 -11.53 -22.91 12.68
CA ALA A 107 -10.31 -22.15 12.89
C ALA A 107 -10.68 -20.69 13.14
N ASN A 108 -10.10 -20.11 14.18
CA ASN A 108 -10.16 -18.67 14.40
C ASN A 108 -9.26 -18.01 13.36
N PHE A 109 -9.88 -17.33 12.40
CA PHE A 109 -9.16 -16.54 11.44
C PHE A 109 -9.11 -15.09 11.88
N VAL A 110 -7.95 -14.48 11.69
CA VAL A 110 -7.75 -13.06 11.95
C VAL A 110 -7.71 -12.33 10.62
N VAL A 111 -8.40 -11.20 10.54
CA VAL A 111 -8.25 -10.27 9.43
C VAL A 111 -6.85 -9.67 9.49
N MET A 112 -6.01 -10.03 8.53
CA MET A 112 -4.64 -9.53 8.45
C MET A 112 -4.58 -8.20 7.69
N LYS A 113 -5.41 -8.08 6.65
CA LYS A 113 -5.36 -6.93 5.74
C LYS A 113 -6.65 -6.81 4.93
N ASP A 114 -7.15 -5.58 4.83
CA ASP A 114 -8.33 -5.25 4.03
C ASP A 114 -7.96 -4.17 3.02
N PHE A 115 -8.24 -4.36 1.74
CA PHE A 115 -8.00 -3.35 0.72
C PHE A 115 -9.21 -3.20 -0.19
N ASP A 116 -9.65 -1.96 -0.37
CA ASP A 116 -10.72 -1.53 -1.25
C ASP A 116 -10.18 -0.86 -2.53
N ASP A 117 -8.86 -0.76 -2.65
CA ASP A 117 -8.13 -0.24 -3.79
C ASP A 117 -7.08 -1.23 -4.32
N SER A 118 -6.87 -1.19 -5.64
CA SER A 118 -5.81 -1.90 -6.31
C SER A 118 -4.56 -1.02 -6.27
N ARG A 119 -3.61 -1.34 -5.38
CA ARG A 119 -2.31 -0.64 -5.35
C ARG A 119 -1.53 -0.72 -6.66
N VAL A 120 -1.71 -1.82 -7.41
CA VAL A 120 -1.03 -2.03 -8.70
C VAL A 120 -1.62 -1.14 -9.79
N LEU A 121 -2.94 -0.91 -9.76
CA LEU A 121 -3.63 -0.15 -10.80
C LEU A 121 -4.01 1.27 -10.35
N GLY A 122 -3.84 1.61 -9.08
CA GLY A 122 -4.28 2.89 -8.51
C GLY A 122 -5.78 3.14 -8.67
N ARG A 123 -6.64 2.12 -8.52
CA ARG A 123 -8.10 2.27 -8.66
C ARG A 123 -8.90 1.48 -7.61
N PRO A 124 -10.14 1.88 -7.28
CA PRO A 124 -11.01 1.10 -6.40
C PRO A 124 -11.31 -0.31 -6.94
N LEU A 125 -11.51 -1.28 -6.05
CA LEU A 125 -11.75 -2.69 -6.37
C LEU A 125 -13.23 -3.07 -6.52
N GLY A 126 -14.16 -2.12 -6.34
CA GLY A 126 -15.60 -2.34 -6.40
C GLY A 126 -16.16 -3.20 -5.25
N LYS A 127 -15.31 -4.02 -4.62
CA LYS A 127 -15.52 -4.73 -3.37
C LYS A 127 -14.22 -4.70 -2.56
N ALA A 128 -14.33 -4.61 -1.24
CA ALA A 128 -13.19 -4.81 -0.36
C ALA A 128 -12.71 -6.27 -0.45
N ILE A 129 -11.40 -6.46 -0.56
CA ILE A 129 -10.76 -7.76 -0.47
C ILE A 129 -10.13 -7.87 0.91
N ARG A 130 -10.49 -8.94 1.62
CA ARG A 130 -9.92 -9.27 2.94
C ARG A 130 -8.96 -10.43 2.79
N ILE A 131 -7.76 -10.28 3.35
CA ILE A 131 -6.80 -11.37 3.54
C ILE A 131 -6.87 -11.77 5.00
N MET A 132 -7.09 -13.06 5.20
CA MET A 132 -7.25 -13.65 6.53
C MET A 132 -6.29 -14.83 6.64
N SER A 133 -5.75 -15.04 7.85
CA SER A 133 -4.89 -16.18 8.16
C SER A 133 -5.43 -16.90 9.39
N SER A 134 -5.23 -18.21 9.44
CA SER A 134 -5.42 -18.97 10.68
C SER A 134 -4.47 -18.41 11.74
N GLY A 135 -4.95 -18.26 12.97
CA GLY A 135 -4.15 -17.78 14.07
C GLY A 135 -4.67 -18.27 15.41
N ARG A 136 -3.79 -18.33 16.40
CA ARG A 136 -4.17 -18.51 17.80
C ARG A 136 -4.03 -17.21 18.53
N LYS A 137 -4.98 -16.93 19.41
CA LYS A 137 -4.83 -15.91 20.43
C LYS A 137 -3.85 -16.43 21.47
N ARG A 138 -2.82 -15.64 21.78
CA ARG A 138 -1.86 -15.89 22.87
C ARG A 138 -2.46 -15.43 24.20
N ASP A 139 -1.86 -15.88 25.30
CA ASP A 139 -2.31 -15.56 26.67
C ASP A 139 -2.28 -14.06 26.97
N ASP A 140 -1.38 -13.31 26.33
CA ASP A 140 -1.27 -11.84 26.43
C ASP A 140 -2.33 -11.09 25.59
N GLY A 141 -3.20 -11.82 24.88
CA GLY A 141 -4.21 -11.27 23.98
C GLY A 141 -3.72 -10.95 22.57
N SER A 142 -2.43 -11.09 22.27
CA SER A 142 -1.88 -10.95 20.92
C SER A 142 -2.27 -12.15 20.04
N TYR A 143 -2.18 -11.99 18.72
CA TYR A 143 -2.46 -13.07 17.77
C TYR A 143 -1.18 -13.56 17.09
N GLU A 144 -1.05 -14.88 17.03
CA GLU A 144 0.03 -15.57 16.34
C GLU A 144 -0.55 -16.34 15.16
N GLY A 145 -0.10 -16.02 13.94
CA GLY A 145 -0.46 -16.80 12.77
C GLY A 145 -0.03 -18.25 12.92
N ILE A 146 -0.94 -19.19 12.70
CA ILE A 146 -0.67 -20.61 12.66
C ILE A 146 -0.56 -21.05 11.21
N GLY A 147 0.41 -21.90 10.92
CA GLY A 147 0.61 -22.50 9.60
C GLY A 147 2.00 -22.20 9.06
N GLN A 148 2.58 -23.17 8.36
CA GLN A 148 3.72 -22.87 7.50
C GLN A 148 3.19 -22.12 6.27
N ARG A 149 3.94 -21.13 5.78
CA ARG A 149 3.60 -20.46 4.51
C ARG A 149 3.32 -21.55 3.47
N PRO A 150 2.11 -21.66 2.90
CA PRO A 150 1.78 -22.78 2.04
C PRO A 150 2.74 -22.82 0.85
N LYS A 151 3.14 -24.02 0.41
CA LYS A 151 3.98 -24.18 -0.80
C LYS A 151 3.33 -23.55 -2.04
N SER A 152 2.01 -23.40 -2.05
CA SER A 152 1.26 -22.67 -3.07
C SER A 152 1.70 -21.21 -3.18
N TRP A 153 2.01 -20.54 -2.05
CA TRP A 153 2.55 -19.19 -2.04
C TRP A 153 3.94 -19.14 -2.63
N GLU A 154 4.84 -20.06 -2.28
CA GLU A 154 6.16 -20.10 -2.91
C GLU A 154 6.08 -20.27 -4.42
N LYS A 155 5.14 -21.09 -4.91
CA LYS A 155 4.91 -21.26 -6.34
C LYS A 155 4.36 -19.98 -6.96
N ILE A 156 3.40 -19.33 -6.33
CA ILE A 156 2.83 -18.06 -6.79
C ILE A 156 3.91 -16.99 -6.81
N ASP A 157 4.69 -16.86 -5.75
CA ASP A 157 5.82 -15.93 -5.65
C ASP A 157 6.85 -16.24 -6.72
N LYS A 158 7.25 -17.50 -6.90
CA LYS A 158 8.18 -17.92 -7.97
C LYS A 158 7.60 -17.64 -9.36
N ASP A 159 6.31 -17.86 -9.61
CA ASP A 159 5.67 -17.57 -10.88
C ASP A 159 5.56 -16.05 -11.12
N ILE A 160 5.25 -15.26 -10.09
CA ILE A 160 5.24 -13.79 -10.14
C ILE A 160 6.66 -13.25 -10.41
N ILE A 161 7.66 -13.78 -9.69
CA ILE A 161 9.06 -13.39 -9.80
C ILE A 161 9.63 -13.80 -11.17
N SER A 162 9.50 -15.06 -11.57
CA SER A 162 10.10 -15.61 -12.81
C SER A 162 9.47 -15.06 -14.09
N ARG A 163 8.21 -14.61 -14.04
CA ARG A 163 7.49 -14.12 -15.23
C ARG A 163 7.51 -12.60 -15.37
N GLY A 164 8.32 -11.90 -14.57
CA GLY A 164 8.46 -10.46 -14.69
C GLY A 164 7.19 -9.70 -14.31
N TYR A 165 6.45 -10.15 -13.29
CA TYR A 165 5.51 -9.25 -12.60
C TYR A 165 6.23 -8.25 -11.69
N ARG A 166 7.52 -8.47 -11.39
CA ARG A 166 8.46 -7.34 -11.34
C ARG A 166 8.57 -6.86 -12.78
N SER A 167 8.22 -5.61 -13.06
CA SER A 167 8.72 -4.91 -14.26
C SER A 167 10.12 -5.44 -14.54
N ASN A 168 10.42 -5.85 -15.79
CA ASN A 168 11.77 -6.29 -16.19
C ASN A 168 12.80 -5.46 -15.41
N GLU A 169 13.89 -6.02 -14.90
CA GLU A 169 14.85 -5.19 -14.13
C GLU A 169 15.25 -3.91 -14.90
N GLU A 170 15.24 -3.99 -16.24
CA GLU A 170 15.41 -2.88 -17.19
C GLU A 170 14.28 -1.81 -17.19
N ASP A 171 13.10 -2.12 -16.66
CA ASP A 171 11.91 -1.27 -16.54
C ASP A 171 11.62 -0.86 -15.08
N LYS A 172 12.56 -1.09 -14.17
CA LYS A 172 12.53 -0.48 -12.85
C LYS A 172 13.14 0.91 -12.89
N VAL A 173 12.63 1.76 -12.02
CA VAL A 173 13.19 3.06 -11.68
C VAL A 173 13.72 2.93 -10.26
N GLU A 174 15.02 3.09 -10.10
CA GLU A 174 15.64 3.18 -8.78
C GLU A 174 15.18 4.48 -8.13
N CYS A 175 14.57 4.36 -6.96
CA CYS A 175 14.04 5.48 -6.21
C CYS A 175 14.32 5.32 -4.71
N LEU A 176 14.13 6.40 -3.97
CA LEU A 176 14.24 6.39 -2.51
C LEU A 176 12.86 6.30 -1.91
N GLU A 177 12.61 5.26 -1.11
CA GLU A 177 11.45 5.24 -0.24
C GLU A 177 11.83 5.89 1.08
N VAL A 178 11.15 6.98 1.40
CA VAL A 178 11.26 7.65 2.69
C VAL A 178 10.08 7.18 3.52
N ASN A 179 10.37 6.35 4.51
CA ASN A 179 9.35 5.73 5.34
C ASN A 179 8.79 6.75 6.32
N CYS A 180 7.46 6.76 6.45
CA CYS A 180 6.80 7.47 7.55
C CYS A 180 7.18 6.88 8.92
N LEU A 181 6.97 7.65 9.99
CA LEU A 181 7.29 7.21 11.34
C LEU A 181 6.56 5.92 11.75
N GLY A 182 5.31 5.72 11.28
CA GLY A 182 4.57 4.49 11.54
C GLY A 182 5.21 3.25 10.90
N ASP A 183 5.70 3.39 9.68
CA ASP A 183 6.44 2.33 9.00
C ASP A 183 7.77 2.05 9.71
N GLN A 184 8.46 3.08 10.19
CA GLN A 184 9.70 2.90 10.95
C GLN A 184 9.46 2.19 12.28
N VAL A 185 8.51 2.68 13.09
CA VAL A 185 8.28 2.17 14.45
C VAL A 185 7.57 0.82 14.44
N VAL A 186 6.55 0.65 13.62
CA VAL A 186 5.70 -0.56 13.65
C VAL A 186 6.24 -1.66 12.76
N LEU A 187 6.83 -1.32 11.62
CA LEU A 187 7.39 -2.29 10.68
C LEU A 187 8.90 -2.44 10.78
N ASN A 188 9.56 -1.74 11.72
CA ASN A 188 11.01 -1.72 11.89
C ASN A 188 11.74 -1.45 10.57
N ARG A 189 11.22 -0.49 9.80
CA ARG A 189 11.81 -0.08 8.53
C ARG A 189 12.82 1.05 8.75
N PRO A 190 13.90 1.11 7.95
CA PRO A 190 14.83 2.23 8.02
C PRO A 190 14.13 3.53 7.58
N PRO A 191 14.58 4.71 8.02
CA PRO A 191 13.98 5.99 7.63
C PRO A 191 13.96 6.19 6.11
N VAL A 192 15.03 5.81 5.43
CA VAL A 192 15.16 5.88 3.98
C VAL A 192 15.86 4.63 3.48
N TYR A 193 15.45 4.12 2.32
CA TYR A 193 16.17 3.05 1.62
C TYR A 193 15.93 3.09 0.11
N GLU A 194 16.86 2.50 -0.64
CA GLU A 194 16.73 2.34 -2.08
C GLU A 194 15.71 1.24 -2.42
N VAL A 195 14.80 1.55 -3.35
CA VAL A 195 13.82 0.61 -3.85
C VAL A 195 13.65 0.74 -5.36
N GLY A 196 13.67 -0.39 -6.06
CA GLY A 196 13.38 -0.44 -7.49
C GLY A 196 11.87 -0.56 -7.72
N VAL A 197 11.25 0.49 -8.26
CA VAL A 197 9.81 0.54 -8.52
C VAL A 197 9.54 0.47 -10.02
N GLY A 198 8.52 -0.28 -10.43
CA GLY A 198 8.19 -0.39 -11.86
C GLY A 198 7.86 0.96 -12.48
N ARG A 199 8.36 1.22 -13.69
CA ARG A 199 8.19 2.49 -14.42
C ARG A 199 6.73 2.91 -14.58
N SER A 200 5.80 1.95 -14.59
CA SER A 200 4.36 2.18 -14.65
C SER A 200 3.78 2.85 -13.40
N ALA A 201 4.47 2.82 -12.26
CA ALA A 201 4.06 3.52 -11.04
C ALA A 201 4.19 5.05 -11.18
N PHE A 202 4.99 5.51 -12.14
CA PHE A 202 5.19 6.93 -12.44
C PHE A 202 4.31 7.32 -13.64
N PRO A 203 3.24 8.11 -13.45
CA PRO A 203 2.38 8.55 -14.54
C PRO A 203 3.19 9.17 -15.68
N LYS A 204 2.82 8.85 -16.93
CA LYS A 204 3.52 9.37 -18.12
C LYS A 204 3.37 10.88 -18.27
N ASP A 205 2.25 11.39 -17.79
CA ASP A 205 1.84 12.79 -17.88
C ASP A 205 1.93 13.49 -16.52
N LEU A 206 2.79 13.00 -15.62
CA LEU A 206 3.34 13.89 -14.61
C LEU A 206 4.14 14.93 -15.40
N SER A 207 3.43 15.99 -15.84
CA SER A 207 4.07 17.26 -16.07
C SER A 207 4.92 17.48 -14.83
N PRO A 208 6.17 17.91 -14.96
CA PRO A 208 6.94 18.36 -13.82
C PRO A 208 6.19 19.55 -13.22
N HIS A 209 5.13 19.26 -12.48
CA HIS A 209 4.39 20.18 -11.66
C HIS A 209 5.44 20.66 -10.69
N GLU A 210 5.95 21.84 -11.01
CA GLU A 210 6.85 22.66 -10.22
C GLU A 210 7.77 21.79 -9.37
N HIS A 211 8.81 21.25 -10.01
CA HIS A 211 10.01 20.72 -9.36
C HIS A 211 10.22 21.42 -8.03
N GLY A 212 9.71 20.82 -6.95
CA GLY A 212 9.60 21.50 -5.68
C GLY A 212 10.97 21.96 -5.20
N GLN A 213 11.04 22.71 -4.11
CA GLN A 213 12.32 23.12 -3.53
C GLN A 213 13.32 21.95 -3.39
N LEU A 214 12.82 20.73 -3.17
CA LEU A 214 13.63 19.51 -3.20
C LEU A 214 14.38 19.31 -4.52
N SER A 215 13.70 19.40 -5.68
CA SER A 215 14.36 19.29 -6.99
C SER A 215 15.37 20.42 -7.22
N ALA A 216 14.99 21.67 -6.87
CA ALA A 216 15.87 22.82 -7.01
C ALA A 216 17.15 22.68 -6.16
N ARG A 217 17.03 22.16 -4.94
CA ARG A 217 18.17 21.91 -4.05
C ARG A 217 18.99 20.69 -4.42
N ALA A 218 18.34 19.61 -4.88
CA ALA A 218 19.04 18.45 -5.40
C ALA A 218 19.79 18.76 -6.71
N GLY A 219 19.47 19.88 -7.38
CA GLY A 219 20.05 20.25 -8.66
C GLY A 219 19.60 19.35 -9.81
N VAL A 220 18.63 18.46 -9.56
CA VAL A 220 18.07 17.53 -10.53
C VAL A 220 16.55 17.53 -10.46
N PRO A 221 15.86 17.43 -11.61
CA PRO A 221 14.43 17.15 -11.67
C PRO A 221 14.05 15.89 -10.88
N LEU A 222 13.23 16.02 -9.83
CA LEU A 222 12.69 14.90 -9.05
C LEU A 222 11.17 14.79 -9.21
N ILE A 223 10.69 13.55 -9.08
CA ILE A 223 9.28 13.17 -8.94
C ILE A 223 9.10 12.61 -7.53
N ILE A 224 8.08 13.10 -6.83
CA ILE A 224 7.66 12.58 -5.53
C ILE A 224 6.33 11.87 -5.73
N LEU A 225 6.21 10.62 -5.29
CA LEU A 225 4.95 9.86 -5.27
C LEU A 225 4.57 9.58 -3.82
N ASP A 226 3.37 10.01 -3.44
CA ASP A 226 2.82 9.68 -2.13
C ASP A 226 2.45 8.19 -2.06
N CYS A 227 2.90 7.52 -1.00
CA CYS A 227 2.43 6.19 -0.66
C CYS A 227 1.35 6.29 0.42
N SER A 228 0.29 5.48 0.30
CA SER A 228 -0.68 5.34 1.37
C SER A 228 -0.03 4.73 2.61
N CYS A 229 -0.48 5.15 3.80
CA CYS A 229 -0.05 4.56 5.07
C CYS A 229 -0.18 3.02 5.06
N SER A 230 0.74 2.33 5.74
CA SER A 230 0.59 0.89 5.89
C SER A 230 -0.62 0.57 6.75
N GLN A 231 -1.52 -0.23 6.18
CA GLN A 231 -2.70 -0.72 6.88
C GLN A 231 -2.36 -1.52 8.13
N SER A 232 -1.13 -2.05 8.25
CA SER A 232 -0.67 -2.79 9.42
C SER A 232 -0.69 -1.97 10.72
N TRP A 233 -0.70 -0.64 10.62
CA TRP A 233 -0.75 0.23 11.78
C TRP A 233 -1.85 1.28 11.74
N THR A 234 -2.45 1.58 10.58
CA THR A 234 -3.54 2.58 10.50
C THR A 234 -4.81 2.19 11.26
N HIS A 235 -5.00 0.91 11.57
CA HIS A 235 -6.12 0.42 12.37
C HIS A 235 -5.82 0.40 13.88
N LEU A 236 -4.57 0.63 14.29
CA LEU A 236 -4.17 0.69 15.68
C LEU A 236 -4.65 2.03 16.27
N LYS A 237 -5.94 2.08 16.64
CA LYS A 237 -6.52 3.22 17.36
C LYS A 237 -5.85 3.34 18.73
N TYR A 238 -5.15 4.45 18.96
CA TYR A 238 -4.61 4.79 20.28
C TYR A 238 -5.66 5.47 21.16
N ARG A 239 -5.41 5.43 22.48
CA ARG A 239 -6.33 5.75 23.59
C ARG A 239 -7.00 7.14 23.51
N ASP A 240 -6.46 8.07 22.74
CA ASP A 240 -6.90 9.47 22.67
C ASP A 240 -7.38 9.92 21.27
N GLY A 241 -7.59 8.98 20.33
CA GLY A 241 -8.17 9.27 19.02
C GLY A 241 -7.25 10.00 18.02
N LYS A 242 -6.00 10.32 18.37
CA LYS A 242 -4.97 10.86 17.47
C LYS A 242 -3.87 9.83 17.22
N HIS A 243 -3.45 9.65 15.97
CA HIS A 243 -2.41 8.69 15.62
C HIS A 243 -1.02 9.29 15.89
N ARG A 244 -0.23 8.74 16.82
CA ARG A 244 1.16 9.20 17.10
C ARG A 244 2.15 8.96 15.94
N HIS A 245 1.68 8.39 14.83
CA HIS A 245 2.50 7.90 13.73
C HIS A 245 2.05 8.42 12.36
N GLU A 246 1.09 9.34 12.32
CA GLU A 246 0.73 10.05 11.09
C GLU A 246 1.97 10.76 10.54
N ASN A 247 2.23 10.61 9.24
CA ASN A 247 3.34 11.29 8.60
C ASN A 247 2.99 12.76 8.36
N GLN A 248 3.03 13.55 9.43
CA GLN A 248 2.87 15.01 9.33
C GLN A 248 4.00 15.66 8.49
N PHE A 249 5.02 14.87 8.13
CA PHE A 249 6.18 15.27 7.35
C PHE A 249 5.92 15.36 5.84
N CYS A 250 5.06 14.50 5.31
CA CYS A 250 4.88 14.31 3.87
C CYS A 250 4.33 15.56 3.14
N PRO A 251 3.34 16.30 3.69
CA PRO A 251 2.88 17.54 3.06
C PRO A 251 3.98 18.60 2.95
N SER A 252 4.91 18.65 3.92
CA SER A 252 5.97 19.67 3.99
C SER A 252 7.10 19.47 2.98
N LEU A 253 7.23 18.27 2.41
CA LEU A 253 8.19 17.95 1.36
C LEU A 253 7.66 18.25 -0.04
N THR A 254 6.35 18.13 -0.22
CA THR A 254 5.67 18.36 -1.49
C THR A 254 5.15 19.80 -1.61
N ARG A 255 4.87 20.48 -0.49
CA ARG A 255 4.45 21.88 -0.42
C ARG A 255 5.61 22.73 0.09
N ASN A 256 5.71 23.98 -0.33
CA ASN A 256 6.73 24.90 0.16
C ASN A 256 6.60 25.10 1.69
N PRO A 257 7.51 24.58 2.53
CA PRO A 257 7.40 24.73 3.98
C PRO A 257 7.79 26.14 4.44
N PHE A 258 8.43 26.94 3.56
CA PHE A 258 8.89 28.29 3.81
C PHE A 258 8.19 29.26 2.85
N PRO A 259 6.97 29.75 3.17
CA PRO A 259 6.35 30.78 2.35
C PRO A 259 7.36 31.91 2.15
N THR A 260 7.63 32.26 0.88
CA THR A 260 8.51 33.38 0.55
C THR A 260 8.04 34.59 1.35
N PRO A 261 8.95 35.33 2.03
CA PRO A 261 8.57 36.52 2.78
C PRO A 261 7.73 37.40 1.87
N THR A 262 6.49 37.69 2.27
CA THR A 262 5.64 38.57 1.47
C THR A 262 6.38 39.90 1.30
N THR A 263 6.34 40.49 0.10
CA THR A 263 7.03 41.74 -0.26
C THR A 263 6.66 42.96 0.63
N LYS A 264 5.77 42.79 1.60
CA LYS A 264 5.30 43.82 2.53
C LYS A 264 5.85 43.68 3.96
N GLY A 265 6.90 42.89 4.19
CA GLY A 265 7.58 42.83 5.49
C GLY A 265 6.71 42.33 6.65
N ARG A 266 5.57 41.68 6.37
CA ARG A 266 4.83 40.95 7.39
C ARG A 266 5.49 39.58 7.57
N PRO A 267 5.80 39.18 8.82
CA PRO A 267 6.18 37.79 9.08
C PRO A 267 5.06 36.87 8.58
N PRO A 268 5.37 35.69 8.05
CA PRO A 268 4.35 34.74 7.63
C PRO A 268 3.45 34.44 8.84
N THR A 269 2.20 34.90 8.78
CA THR A 269 1.26 34.87 9.92
C THR A 269 0.58 33.53 10.10
N GLU A 270 0.75 32.60 9.17
CA GLU A 270 0.26 31.23 9.34
C GLU A 270 1.43 30.33 9.76
N PRO A 271 1.49 29.89 11.03
CA PRO A 271 2.46 28.88 11.43
C PRO A 271 2.28 27.62 10.58
N MET A 272 3.37 26.89 10.29
CA MET A 272 3.28 25.58 9.63
C MET A 272 2.22 24.67 10.27
N ALA A 273 1.98 24.83 11.59
CA ALA A 273 0.96 24.13 12.34
C ALA A 273 -0.48 24.31 11.81
N THR A 274 -0.86 25.48 11.26
CA THR A 274 -2.22 25.73 10.75
C THR A 274 -2.45 25.08 9.38
N LEU A 275 -1.45 25.03 8.50
CA LEU A 275 -1.53 24.36 7.20
C LEU A 275 -1.71 22.84 7.30
N ILE A 276 -1.40 22.27 8.46
CA ILE A 276 -1.42 20.82 8.73
C ILE A 276 -2.73 20.38 9.39
N GLN A 277 -3.45 21.28 10.05
CA GLN A 277 -4.64 20.91 10.84
C GLN A 277 -5.92 20.73 10.01
N ASP A 278 -6.01 21.34 8.82
CA ASP A 278 -7.26 21.43 8.07
C ASP A 278 -7.46 20.36 6.98
N GLU A 279 -6.47 19.51 6.70
CA GLU A 279 -6.63 18.40 5.73
C GLU A 279 -6.50 17.02 6.39
N PRO A 280 -7.55 16.18 6.34
CA PRO A 280 -7.57 14.85 6.98
C PRO A 280 -6.81 13.79 6.16
N HIS A 281 -5.71 14.16 5.52
CA HIS A 281 -4.98 13.26 4.65
C HIS A 281 -3.93 12.47 5.45
N TYR A 282 -4.23 11.18 5.63
CA TYR A 282 -3.28 10.16 6.10
C TYR A 282 -2.20 9.96 5.02
N HIS A 283 -1.17 10.81 5.03
CA HIS A 283 -0.01 10.59 4.18
C HIS A 283 0.88 9.50 4.81
N GLY A 284 1.24 8.50 4.02
CA GLY A 284 2.16 7.43 4.41
C GLY A 284 3.59 7.79 4.06
N SER A 285 4.37 6.78 3.69
CA SER A 285 5.71 6.92 3.12
C SER A 285 5.64 7.63 1.76
N PHE A 286 6.77 7.98 1.14
CA PHE A 286 6.78 8.51 -0.23
C PHE A 286 8.00 8.01 -1.01
N LEU A 287 7.88 8.00 -2.33
CA LEU A 287 8.96 7.64 -3.24
C LEU A 287 9.54 8.88 -3.90
N VAL A 288 10.86 9.00 -3.91
CA VAL A 288 11.59 10.07 -4.62
C VAL A 288 12.39 9.44 -5.75
N ALA A 289 12.10 9.84 -6.99
CA ALA A 289 12.79 9.37 -8.18
C ALA A 289 13.22 10.54 -9.05
N ARG A 290 14.21 10.35 -9.93
CA ARG A 290 14.52 11.36 -10.96
C ARG A 290 13.39 11.42 -12.00
N ALA A 291 13.10 12.63 -12.49
CA ALA A 291 12.09 12.82 -13.52
C ALA A 291 12.44 12.13 -14.84
N ASP A 292 13.73 12.02 -15.16
CA ASP A 292 14.23 11.25 -16.30
C ASP A 292 14.28 9.73 -16.06
N LYS A 293 13.83 9.28 -14.88
CA LYS A 293 13.72 7.88 -14.46
C LYS A 293 15.06 7.13 -14.47
N LYS A 294 16.18 7.86 -14.40
CA LYS A 294 17.51 7.29 -14.17
C LYS A 294 17.75 7.10 -12.67
N GLN A 295 18.76 6.30 -12.34
CA GLN A 295 19.23 6.14 -10.97
C GLN A 295 19.71 7.49 -10.41
N LEU A 296 19.36 7.76 -9.15
CA LEU A 296 19.89 8.91 -8.40
C LEU A 296 21.40 8.74 -8.27
N SER A 297 22.16 9.78 -8.65
CA SER A 297 23.60 9.77 -8.39
C SER A 297 23.83 9.81 -6.87
N PRO A 298 25.01 9.37 -6.36
CA PRO A 298 25.34 9.52 -4.95
C PRO A 298 25.22 10.96 -4.44
N LEU A 299 25.45 11.95 -5.32
CA LEU A 299 25.26 13.36 -5.01
C LEU A 299 23.78 13.74 -4.94
N ASP A 300 22.96 13.29 -5.90
CA ASP A 300 21.50 13.51 -5.91
C ASP A 300 20.89 12.94 -4.62
N PHE A 301 21.35 11.76 -4.21
CA PHE A 301 20.97 11.09 -2.97
C PHE A 301 21.33 11.95 -1.75
N ALA A 302 22.60 12.33 -1.61
CA ALA A 302 23.07 13.09 -0.45
C ALA A 302 22.35 14.45 -0.33
N SER A 303 22.13 15.15 -1.44
CA SER A 303 21.38 16.41 -1.46
C SER A 303 19.89 16.22 -1.11
N THR A 304 19.29 15.12 -1.56
CA THR A 304 17.89 14.77 -1.21
C THR A 304 17.77 14.49 0.28
N MET A 305 18.67 13.68 0.83
CA MET A 305 18.72 13.36 2.26
C MET A 305 18.95 14.60 3.12
N ALA A 306 19.90 15.46 2.75
CA ALA A 306 20.17 16.69 3.50
C ALA A 306 18.94 17.61 3.56
N TYR A 307 18.14 17.67 2.49
CA TYR A 307 16.90 18.45 2.49
C TYR A 307 15.80 17.81 3.35
N ILE A 308 15.67 16.48 3.28
CA ILE A 308 14.76 15.73 4.16
C ILE A 308 15.12 15.99 5.63
N ASP A 309 16.40 15.93 5.98
CA ASP A 309 16.87 16.20 7.35
C ASP A 309 16.59 17.65 7.78
N GLU A 310 16.79 18.62 6.89
CA GLU A 310 16.49 20.03 7.18
C GLU A 310 15.00 20.26 7.45
N ILE A 311 14.12 19.69 6.62
CA ILE A 311 12.67 19.78 6.88
C ILE A 311 12.34 19.06 8.18
N ALA A 312 12.98 17.92 8.48
CA ALA A 312 12.76 17.15 9.72
C ALA A 312 13.08 17.98 10.95
N LEU A 313 14.22 18.67 10.92
CA LEU A 313 14.64 19.59 11.97
C LEU A 313 13.71 20.79 12.08
N ALA A 314 13.33 21.42 10.97
CA ALA A 314 12.42 22.56 10.97
C ALA A 314 11.03 22.18 11.52
N TYR A 315 10.54 21.00 11.15
CA TYR A 315 9.29 20.43 11.64
C TYR A 315 9.35 20.17 13.15
N ALA A 316 10.43 19.52 13.58
CA ALA A 316 10.64 19.18 14.98
C ALA A 316 10.75 20.43 15.86
N ALA A 317 11.43 21.48 15.37
CA ALA A 317 11.50 22.78 16.03
C ALA A 317 10.12 23.45 16.15
N ALA A 318 9.29 23.38 15.10
CA ALA A 318 7.93 23.92 15.13
C ALA A 318 7.01 23.16 16.11
N MET A 319 7.17 21.85 16.23
CA MET A 319 6.39 21.01 17.15
C MET A 319 6.79 21.21 18.62
N ASN A 320 8.07 21.45 18.89
CA ASN A 320 8.56 21.76 20.24
C ASN A 320 7.97 23.04 20.84
N VAL A 321 7.49 23.96 20.00
CA VAL A 321 6.81 25.17 20.47
C VAL A 321 5.42 24.84 21.06
N HIS A 322 4.86 23.67 20.73
CA HIS A 322 3.47 23.32 21.07
C HIS A 322 3.31 22.06 21.91
N ASN A 323 4.33 21.21 22.07
CA ASN A 323 4.18 19.93 22.77
C ASN A 323 5.38 19.65 23.69
N SER A 324 5.18 19.75 25.01
CA SER A 324 6.25 19.56 26.02
C SER A 324 6.81 18.14 26.10
N ASP A 325 6.14 17.17 25.47
CA ASP A 325 6.43 15.74 25.59
C ASP A 325 7.15 15.18 24.35
N TYR A 326 7.46 16.02 23.36
CA TYR A 326 8.14 15.62 22.13
C TYR A 326 9.64 15.95 22.23
N ASP A 327 10.49 14.91 22.13
CA ASP A 327 11.95 15.06 22.12
C ASP A 327 12.48 14.93 20.67
N PRO A 328 12.81 16.04 20.00
CA PRO A 328 13.25 16.04 18.62
C PRO A 328 14.66 15.48 18.47
N GLU A 329 15.50 15.58 19.50
CA GLU A 329 16.85 15.01 19.48
C GLU A 329 16.78 13.49 19.59
N ALA A 330 15.85 12.95 20.39
CA ALA A 330 15.61 11.51 20.42
C ALA A 330 15.04 10.98 19.09
N LEU A 331 14.16 11.72 18.42
CA LEU A 331 13.68 11.34 17.09
C LEU A 331 14.80 11.42 16.05
N TYR A 332 15.54 12.52 16.00
CA TYR A 332 16.66 12.70 15.07
C TYR A 332 17.77 11.67 15.31
N ALA A 333 18.09 11.37 16.57
CA ALA A 333 19.04 10.32 16.92
C ALA A 333 18.56 8.92 16.47
N ARG A 334 17.25 8.66 16.45
CA ARG A 334 16.69 7.41 15.87
C ARG A 334 16.78 7.41 14.35
N LEU A 335 16.54 8.55 13.70
CA LEU A 335 16.62 8.68 12.24
C LEU A 335 18.07 8.55 11.70
N THR A 336 19.06 8.93 12.50
CA THR A 336 20.46 9.04 12.06
C THR A 336 21.38 7.92 12.54
N LYS A 337 21.08 7.25 13.66
CA LYS A 337 21.98 6.21 14.23
C LYS A 337 21.98 4.87 13.50
N GLU A 338 21.01 4.60 12.63
CA GLU A 338 20.94 3.33 11.86
C GLU A 338 21.34 3.50 10.37
N SER A 339 21.73 4.71 9.95
CA SER A 339 21.89 5.07 8.54
C SER A 339 23.35 5.04 8.03
N PHE A 340 24.27 4.42 8.77
CA PHE A 340 25.67 4.20 8.35
C PHE A 340 26.20 2.84 8.77
#